data_AF-A0A7C2XIR7-F1
#
_entry.id   AF-A0A7C2XIR7-F1
#
_cell.length_a   1.000
_cell.length_b   1.000
_cell.length_c   1.000
_cell.angle_alpha   90.00
_cell.angle_beta   90.00
_cell.angle_gamma   90.00
#
_symmetry.space_group_name_H-M   'P 1'
#
loop_
_entity.id
_entity.type
_entity.pdbx_description
1 polymer ?
#
loop_
_entity_poly.entity_id
_entity_poly.type
_entity_poly.pdbx_seq_one_letter_code
_entity_poly.pdbx_strand_id
1 'polypeptide(L)' 'MENLPKKTENEDSPGGNGELECEDAIMNDKERFGRARTSLMRNLREKYGNEVADKTLARINKRISEDSLRIKSHLGTTP' A
#
# COMPACT_ATOMS: atom_id res chain seq x y z
N MET A 1 -39.85 20.49 -22.96
CA MET A 1 -38.56 20.02 -23.52
C MET A 1 -37.58 20.03 -22.37
N GLU A 2 -37.00 18.86 -22.11
CA GLU A 2 -36.36 18.47 -20.85
C GLU A 2 -35.19 19.37 -20.42
N ASN A 3 -35.18 19.70 -19.14
CA ASN A 3 -33.95 19.94 -18.40
C ASN A 3 -33.83 18.83 -17.36
N LEU A 4 -32.85 17.94 -17.52
CA LEU A 4 -32.36 17.09 -16.44
C LEU A 4 -30.84 16.95 -16.55
N PRO A 5 -30.06 17.26 -15.50
CA PRO A 5 -28.61 17.16 -15.51
C PRO A 5 -28.21 15.69 -15.40
N LYS A 6 -27.59 15.13 -16.44
CA LYS A 6 -26.97 13.80 -16.33
C LYS A 6 -25.55 13.95 -15.81
N LYS A 7 -25.49 13.85 -14.49
CA LYS A 7 -24.48 13.18 -13.66
C LYS A 7 -23.08 13.13 -14.26
N THR A 8 -22.19 13.92 -13.67
CA THR A 8 -20.76 13.63 -13.60
C THR A 8 -20.62 12.23 -13.00
N GLU A 9 -20.39 11.24 -13.85
CA GLU A 9 -19.90 9.94 -13.42
C GLU A 9 -18.45 10.16 -12.98
N ASN A 10 -18.28 10.55 -11.72
CA ASN A 10 -17.03 10.27 -11.04
C ASN A 10 -16.91 8.76 -11.02
N GLU A 11 -15.96 8.26 -11.79
CA GLU A 11 -15.59 6.85 -11.83
C GLU A 11 -15.34 6.37 -10.40
N ASP A 12 -16.32 5.66 -9.84
CA ASP A 12 -16.13 4.77 -8.70
C ASP A 12 -15.27 3.61 -9.20
N SER A 13 -13.96 3.86 -9.32
CA SER A 13 -12.97 2.81 -9.45
C SER A 13 -13.08 1.94 -8.19
N PRO A 14 -13.33 0.62 -8.29
CA PRO A 14 -13.43 -0.26 -7.12
C PRO A 14 -12.09 -0.47 -6.38
N GLY A 15 -11.08 0.38 -6.60
CA GLY A 15 -9.71 0.24 -6.12
C GLY A 15 -9.32 1.03 -4.86
N GLY A 16 -10.24 1.78 -4.24
CA GLY A 16 -9.88 2.75 -3.18
C GLY A 16 -9.61 2.15 -1.80
N ASN A 17 -10.51 1.32 -1.26
CA ASN A 17 -10.44 0.93 0.15
C ASN A 17 -9.50 -0.26 0.43
N GLY A 18 -9.43 -1.23 -0.47
CA GLY A 18 -8.62 -2.44 -0.27
C GLY A 18 -7.11 -2.18 -0.25
N GLU A 19 -6.62 -1.26 -1.09
CA GLU A 19 -5.20 -0.87 -1.11
C GLU A 19 -4.80 -0.17 0.20
N LEU A 20 -5.63 0.76 0.69
CA LEU A 20 -5.40 1.50 1.94
C LEU A 20 -5.42 0.59 3.16
N GLU A 21 -6.42 -0.28 3.29
CA GLU A 21 -6.51 -1.25 4.40
C GLU A 21 -5.33 -2.24 4.40
N CYS A 22 -4.87 -2.66 3.20
CA CYS A 22 -3.66 -3.47 3.08
C CYS A 22 -2.42 -2.68 3.51
N GLU A 23 -2.31 -1.40 3.14
CA GLU A 23 -1.14 -0.56 3.45
C GLU A 23 -0.99 -0.40 4.96
N ASP A 24 -2.06 0.01 5.65
CA ASP A 24 -2.07 0.21 7.09
C ASP A 24 -1.72 -1.08 7.85
N ALA A 25 -2.35 -2.20 7.47
CA ALA A 25 -2.12 -3.47 8.13
C ALA A 25 -0.67 -3.96 7.96
N ILE A 26 -0.12 -3.85 6.74
CA ILE A 26 1.26 -4.28 6.45
C ILE A 26 2.28 -3.36 7.14
N MET A 27 2.05 -2.05 7.14
CA MET A 27 2.90 -1.08 7.82
C MET A 27 2.95 -1.33 9.32
N ASN A 28 1.79 -1.56 9.95
CA ASN A 28 1.72 -1.87 11.38
C ASN A 28 2.50 -3.13 11.75
N ASP A 29 2.37 -4.21 10.96
CA ASP A 29 3.09 -5.47 11.21
C ASP A 29 4.61 -5.28 11.04
N LYS A 30 5.03 -4.48 10.05
CA LYS A 30 6.44 -4.14 9.84
C LYS A 30 7.02 -3.28 10.94
N GLU A 31 6.29 -2.30 11.44
CA GLU A 31 6.71 -1.47 12.56
C GLU A 31 6.85 -2.32 13.83
N ARG A 32 5.89 -3.23 14.07
CA ARG A 32 5.84 -4.04 15.30
C ARG A 32 6.80 -5.23 15.30
N PHE A 33 6.99 -5.88 14.16
CA PHE A 33 7.74 -7.15 14.05
C PHE A 33 8.94 -7.09 13.11
N GLY A 34 9.19 -5.95 12.45
CA GLY A 34 10.21 -5.81 11.40
C GLY A 34 9.86 -6.48 10.07
N ARG A 35 8.72 -7.18 9.98
CA ARG A 35 8.29 -7.91 8.77
C ARG A 35 6.77 -8.03 8.70
N ALA A 36 6.24 -8.14 7.48
CA ALA A 36 4.85 -8.56 7.28
C ALA A 36 4.74 -10.06 7.58
N ARG A 37 3.87 -10.47 8.52
CA ARG A 37 3.71 -11.89 8.85
C ARG A 37 2.91 -12.62 7.78
N THR A 38 3.25 -13.90 7.55
CA THR A 38 2.58 -14.76 6.56
C THR A 38 1.08 -14.91 6.82
N SER A 39 0.67 -14.99 8.09
CA SER A 39 -0.75 -15.09 8.47
C SER A 39 -1.55 -13.84 8.10
N LEU A 40 -0.96 -12.65 8.29
CA LEU A 40 -1.58 -11.40 7.87
C LEU A 40 -1.73 -11.37 6.35
N MET A 41 -0.66 -11.66 5.61
CA MET A 41 -0.69 -11.66 4.15
C MET A 41 -1.71 -12.65 3.60
N ARG A 42 -1.85 -13.83 4.20
CA ARG A 42 -2.90 -14.78 3.81
C ARG A 42 -4.30 -14.18 3.96
N ASN A 43 -4.59 -13.55 5.11
CA ASN A 43 -5.89 -12.93 5.34
C ASN A 43 -6.18 -11.77 4.37
N LEU A 44 -5.17 -10.94 4.07
CA LEU A 44 -5.32 -9.83 3.11
C LEU A 44 -5.59 -10.34 1.68
N ARG A 45 -4.91 -11.41 1.28
CA ARG A 45 -5.11 -12.06 -0.03
C ARG A 45 -6.50 -12.67 -0.16
N GLU A 46 -7.00 -13.31 0.90
CA GLU A 46 -8.37 -13.84 0.95
C GLU A 46 -9.42 -12.71 0.89
N LYS A 47 -9.15 -11.57 1.54
CA LYS A 47 -10.11 -10.47 1.65
C LYS A 47 -10.15 -9.54 0.43
N TYR A 48 -9.00 -9.21 -0.15
CA TYR A 48 -8.89 -8.21 -1.23
C TYR A 48 -8.28 -8.75 -2.53
N GLY A 49 -7.88 -10.02 -2.54
CA GLY A 49 -7.23 -10.66 -3.68
C GLY A 49 -5.70 -10.58 -3.63
N ASN A 50 -5.07 -11.55 -4.31
CA ASN A 50 -3.62 -11.67 -4.37
C ASN A 50 -2.95 -10.43 -4.94
N GLU A 51 -3.50 -9.90 -6.04
CA GLU A 51 -2.90 -8.77 -6.75
C GLU A 51 -2.78 -7.53 -5.86
N VAL A 52 -3.87 -7.15 -5.18
CA VAL A 52 -3.91 -5.98 -4.30
C VAL A 52 -2.92 -6.14 -3.15
N ALA A 53 -3.01 -7.24 -2.41
CA ALA A 53 -2.16 -7.48 -1.24
C ALA A 53 -0.67 -7.53 -1.60
N ASP A 54 -0.31 -8.26 -2.66
CA ASP A 54 1.09 -8.43 -3.06
C ASP A 54 1.69 -7.15 -3.65
N LYS A 55 0.92 -6.40 -4.44
CA LYS A 55 1.34 -5.10 -4.98
C LYS A 55 1.56 -4.08 -3.87
N THR A 56 0.68 -4.03 -2.87
CA THR A 56 0.85 -3.16 -1.70
C THR A 56 2.09 -3.54 -0.89
N LEU A 57 2.29 -4.84 -0.61
CA LEU A 57 3.51 -5.32 0.06
C LEU A 57 4.79 -4.92 -0.70
N ALA A 58 4.79 -5.08 -2.02
CA ALA A 58 5.92 -4.72 -2.88
C ALA A 58 6.22 -3.20 -2.83
N ARG A 59 5.19 -2.35 -2.91
CA ARG A 59 5.33 -0.89 -2.77
C ARG A 59 5.94 -0.49 -1.43
N ILE A 60 5.47 -1.08 -0.33
CA ILE A 60 6.00 -0.80 1.01
C ILE A 60 7.46 -1.24 1.15
N ASN A 61 7.78 -2.45 0.69
CA ASN A 61 9.16 -2.95 0.71
C ASN A 61 10.09 -2.05 -0.09
N LYS A 62 9.64 -1.58 -1.26
CA LYS A 62 10.39 -0.64 -2.10
C LYS A 62 10.63 0.68 -1.36
N ARG A 63 9.59 1.28 -0.78
CA ARG A 63 9.69 2.54 0.00
C ARG A 63 10.71 2.41 1.14
N ILE A 64 10.60 1.36 1.96
CA ILE A 64 11.53 1.10 3.07
C ILE A 64 12.97 0.89 2.58
N SER A 65 13.15 0.16 1.48
CA SER A 65 14.48 -0.05 0.90
C SER A 65 15.09 1.24 0.36
N GLU A 66 14.31 2.06 -0.34
CA GLU A 66 14.77 3.35 -0.88
C GLU A 66 15.12 4.32 0.25
N ASP A 67 14.30 4.38 1.30
CA ASP A 67 14.58 5.21 2.48
C ASP A 67 15.84 4.73 3.21
N SER A 68 16.02 3.41 3.35
CA SER A 68 17.25 2.83 3.92
C SER A 68 18.50 3.19 3.09
N LEU A 69 18.40 3.15 1.76
CA LEU A 69 19.50 3.56 0.87
C LEU A 69 19.82 5.05 0.98
N ARG A 70 18.80 5.91 1.08
CA ARG A 70 18.97 7.36 1.28
C ARG A 70 19.67 7.66 2.61
N ILE A 71 19.28 7.02 3.70
CA ILE A 71 19.94 7.19 5.02
C ILE A 71 21.41 6.77 4.95
N LYS A 72 21.72 5.63 4.30
CA LYS A 72 23.11 5.19 4.13
C LYS A 72 23.95 6.16 3.30
N SER A 73 23.37 6.74 2.24
CA SER A 73 24.08 7.74 1.43
C SER A 73 24.39 9.04 2.19
N HIS A 74 23.55 9.43 3.14
CA HIS A 74 23.77 10.64 3.94
C HIS A 74 24.81 10.45 5.06
N LEU A 75 24.87 9.26 5.66
CA LEU A 75 25.85 8.92 6.70
C LEU A 75 27.27 8.67 6.16
N GLY A 76 27.40 8.42 4.85
CA GLY A 76 28.69 8.19 4.17
C GLY A 76 29.45 9.46 3.77
N THR A 77 28.93 10.66 4.07
CA THR A 77 29.61 11.93 3.74
C THR A 77 29.96 12.68 5.03
N THR A 78 31.04 12.26 5.68
CA THR A 78 31.77 13.12 6.63
C THR A 78 33.12 13.46 5.99
N PRO A 79 33.48 14.77 5.89
CA PRO A 79 34.77 15.20 5.36
C PRO A 79 35.95 14.81 6.25
#